data_AF-A0A2Z5Z0K4-F1
#
_entry.id   AF-A0A2Z5Z0K4-F1
#
_cell.length_a   1.000
_cell.length_b   1.000
_cell.length_c   1.000
_cell.angle_alpha   90.00
_cell.angle_beta   90.00
_cell.angle_gamma   90.00
#
_symmetry.space_group_name_H-M   'P 1'
#
loop_
_entity.id
_entity.type
_entity.pdbx_description
1 polymer ?
#
loop_
_entity_poly.entity_id
_entity_poly.type
_entity_poly.pdbx_seq_one_letter_code
_entity_poly.pdbx_strand_id
1 'polypeptide(L)'
;MKTRFLGLCAILPLAALAAPASAATIVLGGYPDELQLVDDATGAVTQKVKLDTGLPVNLHMSNDRSRIYVTTNTSSGIEVFDTASRKIINKFSLNTPSVRYRFNGGVPDPTGRYFYVLGMRMDKEIDRWRVSKPQYMVVDLQQKKIVRAVDVAPEDERASRYAQLVLSEDGKSLYIFRDEVVVVDTAELKAVKRFDLAKPEFPGMLDVSFGGALESLRKPDEYVSLFISEDPYIHNKVFGIARFDLTSREFTFAPVGPAPENMAGLEVTPDGKDGYTVAVIGDLGSQRCEFWHFDLTTNMAVDKSEFPCRRRFYFGMSPDGAKLYIYGAGFDIAVYDAKTLQPVQDWELTNDATMAGMLFLP
;
A
#
# COMPACT_ATOMS: atom_id res chain seq x y z
N MET A 1 -40.77 -54.45 41.41
CA MET A 1 -40.75 -52.97 41.28
C MET A 1 -39.31 -52.53 41.05
N LYS A 2 -39.08 -51.63 40.08
CA LYS A 2 -37.81 -51.04 39.60
C LYS A 2 -37.19 -51.68 38.34
N THR A 3 -37.80 -51.36 37.21
CA THR A 3 -37.20 -51.33 35.86
C THR A 3 -36.16 -50.20 35.79
N ARG A 4 -34.94 -50.48 35.32
CA ARG A 4 -33.90 -49.47 35.03
C ARG A 4 -33.89 -49.20 33.53
N PHE A 5 -34.20 -47.97 33.13
CA PHE A 5 -34.00 -47.46 31.78
C PHE A 5 -32.57 -46.92 31.66
N LEU A 6 -31.76 -47.48 30.74
CA LEU A 6 -30.54 -46.84 30.26
C LEU A 6 -30.93 -45.76 29.24
N GLY A 7 -30.66 -44.50 29.55
CA GLY A 7 -30.76 -43.40 28.59
C GLY A 7 -29.53 -43.35 27.71
N LEU A 8 -29.72 -43.55 26.41
CA LEU A 8 -28.70 -43.38 25.38
C LEU A 8 -28.64 -41.88 25.00
N CYS A 9 -27.63 -41.16 25.47
CA CYS A 9 -27.37 -39.78 25.01
C CYS A 9 -26.71 -39.83 23.63
N ALA A 10 -27.49 -39.54 22.58
CA ALA A 10 -26.97 -39.29 21.25
C ALA A 10 -26.28 -37.93 21.21
N ILE A 11 -24.96 -37.92 21.01
CA ILE A 11 -24.18 -36.71 20.73
C ILE A 11 -24.30 -36.44 19.23
N LEU A 12 -25.07 -35.42 18.86
CA LEU A 12 -25.09 -34.86 17.51
C LEU A 12 -23.81 -34.03 17.29
N PRO A 13 -23.04 -34.24 16.21
CA PRO A 13 -21.94 -33.36 15.88
C PRO A 13 -22.50 -32.02 15.39
N LEU A 14 -22.16 -30.95 16.10
CA LEU A 14 -22.41 -29.58 15.65
C LEU A 14 -21.52 -29.34 14.42
N ALA A 15 -22.09 -29.47 13.22
CA ALA A 15 -21.44 -29.00 12.01
C ALA A 15 -21.34 -27.47 12.11
N ALA A 16 -20.13 -26.96 12.31
CA ALA A 16 -19.86 -25.53 12.19
C ALA A 16 -20.12 -25.14 10.73
N LEU A 17 -21.28 -24.55 10.47
CA LEU A 17 -21.54 -23.80 9.24
C LEU A 17 -20.57 -22.62 9.24
N ALA A 18 -19.47 -22.75 8.51
CA ALA A 18 -18.69 -21.60 8.10
C ALA A 18 -19.64 -20.68 7.34
N ALA A 19 -19.95 -19.53 7.92
CA ALA A 19 -20.65 -18.48 7.18
C ALA A 19 -19.82 -18.19 5.92
N PRO A 20 -20.43 -18.09 4.73
CA PRO A 20 -19.69 -17.64 3.56
C PRO A 20 -19.08 -16.29 3.93
N ALA A 21 -17.76 -16.17 3.80
CA ALA A 21 -17.10 -14.89 3.94
C ALA A 21 -17.83 -13.91 3.01
N SER A 22 -18.32 -12.80 3.56
CA SER A 22 -18.87 -11.70 2.76
C SER A 22 -17.84 -11.39 1.66
N ALA A 23 -18.25 -11.40 0.40
CA ALA A 23 -17.36 -11.06 -0.70
C ALA A 23 -16.84 -9.65 -0.46
N ALA A 24 -15.52 -9.48 -0.40
CA ALA A 24 -14.92 -8.18 -0.20
C ALA A 24 -15.28 -7.24 -1.35
N THR A 25 -15.24 -5.94 -1.10
CA THR A 25 -15.30 -4.92 -2.16
C THR A 25 -13.90 -4.35 -2.36
N ILE A 26 -13.32 -4.57 -3.53
CA ILE A 26 -12.11 -3.88 -3.98
C ILE A 26 -12.45 -2.40 -4.22
N VAL A 27 -11.58 -1.49 -3.78
CA VAL A 27 -11.62 -0.06 -4.07
C VAL A 27 -10.37 0.32 -4.85
N LEU A 28 -10.56 0.85 -6.05
CA LEU A 28 -9.50 1.27 -6.98
C LEU A 28 -9.71 2.72 -7.40
N GLY A 29 -8.63 3.46 -7.66
CA GLY A 29 -8.74 4.72 -8.39
C GLY A 29 -8.94 4.46 -9.88
N GLY A 30 -9.91 5.14 -10.51
CA GLY A 30 -10.22 5.04 -11.93
C GLY A 30 -9.97 6.37 -12.67
N TYR A 31 -9.42 6.27 -13.89
CA TYR A 31 -9.28 7.41 -14.78
C TYR A 31 -10.67 7.85 -15.30
N PRO A 32 -10.97 9.14 -15.45
CA PRO A 32 -10.10 10.28 -15.17
C PRO A 32 -10.06 10.72 -13.71
N ASP A 33 -11.11 10.45 -12.93
CA ASP A 33 -11.35 11.14 -11.66
C ASP A 33 -12.46 10.48 -10.82
N GLU A 34 -12.34 9.17 -10.60
CA GLU A 34 -13.29 8.38 -9.80
C GLU A 34 -12.61 7.33 -8.92
N LEU A 35 -13.34 6.82 -7.93
CA LEU A 35 -13.08 5.51 -7.34
C LEU A 35 -14.02 4.46 -7.96
N GLN A 36 -13.49 3.29 -8.27
CA GLN A 36 -14.23 2.12 -8.74
C GLN A 36 -14.32 1.10 -7.59
N LEU A 37 -15.54 0.70 -7.24
CA LEU A 37 -15.81 -0.37 -6.30
C LEU A 37 -16.10 -1.64 -7.07
N VAL A 38 -15.32 -2.68 -6.86
CA VAL A 38 -15.39 -3.96 -7.60
C VAL A 38 -15.72 -5.08 -6.63
N ASP A 39 -16.68 -5.93 -6.99
CA ASP A 39 -17.02 -7.12 -6.22
C ASP A 39 -15.92 -8.18 -6.37
N ASP A 40 -15.30 -8.56 -5.24
CA ASP A 40 -14.13 -9.46 -5.22
C ASP A 40 -14.49 -10.93 -5.50
N ALA A 41 -15.77 -11.29 -5.63
CA ALA A 41 -16.17 -12.63 -6.04
C ALA A 41 -16.35 -12.74 -7.55
N THR A 42 -16.90 -11.71 -8.18
CA THR A 42 -17.36 -11.73 -9.57
C THR A 42 -16.54 -10.85 -10.51
N GLY A 43 -15.77 -9.90 -9.98
CA GLY A 43 -15.06 -8.89 -10.77
C GLY A 43 -15.96 -7.76 -11.28
N ALA A 44 -17.23 -7.70 -10.89
CA ALA A 44 -18.16 -6.70 -11.38
C ALA A 44 -17.93 -5.34 -10.72
N VAL A 45 -17.85 -4.27 -11.51
CA VAL A 45 -17.85 -2.89 -11.00
C VAL A 45 -19.25 -2.55 -10.45
N THR A 46 -19.37 -2.48 -9.13
CA THR A 46 -20.65 -2.27 -8.42
C THR A 46 -21.00 -0.80 -8.24
N GLN A 47 -19.99 0.08 -8.15
CA GLN A 47 -20.19 1.51 -7.97
C GLN A 47 -19.01 2.31 -8.52
N LYS A 48 -19.29 3.49 -9.08
CA LYS A 48 -18.30 4.52 -9.43
C LYS A 48 -18.58 5.76 -8.58
N VAL A 49 -17.54 6.29 -7.94
CA VAL A 49 -17.64 7.44 -7.04
C VAL A 49 -16.79 8.57 -7.59
N LYS A 50 -17.44 9.62 -8.08
CA LYS A 50 -16.78 10.79 -8.64
C LYS A 50 -15.92 11.51 -7.59
N LEU A 51 -14.70 11.85 -7.97
CA LEU A 51 -13.79 12.73 -7.23
C LEU A 51 -13.80 14.12 -7.86
N ASP A 52 -13.86 15.17 -7.06
CA ASP A 52 -13.92 16.56 -7.55
C ASP A 52 -12.54 17.16 -7.83
N THR A 53 -11.52 16.64 -7.16
CA THR A 53 -10.16 17.18 -7.20
C THR A 53 -9.28 16.55 -8.27
N GLY A 54 -9.82 15.57 -9.01
CA GLY A 54 -9.26 15.02 -10.24
C GLY A 54 -8.70 13.62 -10.08
N LEU A 55 -7.60 13.34 -10.79
CA LEU A 55 -7.04 11.99 -10.93
C LEU A 55 -6.50 11.47 -9.59
N PRO A 56 -7.05 10.38 -9.03
CA PRO A 56 -6.52 9.77 -7.82
C PRO A 56 -5.14 9.16 -8.07
N VAL A 57 -4.22 9.37 -7.14
CA VAL A 57 -2.84 8.87 -7.21
C VAL A 57 -2.35 8.18 -5.94
N ASN A 58 -3.09 8.28 -4.84
CA ASN A 58 -2.88 7.42 -3.68
C ASN A 58 -4.18 7.25 -2.89
N LEU A 59 -4.39 6.03 -2.38
CA LEU A 59 -5.43 5.68 -1.42
C LEU A 59 -4.77 5.26 -0.10
N HIS A 60 -5.27 5.80 1.02
CA HIS A 60 -4.80 5.42 2.35
C HIS A 60 -5.99 5.13 3.27
N MET A 61 -6.05 3.91 3.80
CA MET A 61 -7.07 3.50 4.78
C MET A 61 -6.79 4.11 6.16
N SER A 62 -7.80 4.55 6.89
CA SER A 62 -7.64 4.94 8.30
C SER A 62 -7.39 3.72 9.18
N ASN A 63 -6.77 3.91 10.35
CA ASN A 63 -6.49 2.79 11.28
C ASN A 63 -7.75 2.03 11.70
N ASP A 64 -8.86 2.74 11.88
CA ASP A 64 -10.18 2.18 12.22
C ASP A 64 -10.97 1.67 10.99
N ARG A 65 -10.41 1.77 9.78
CA ARG A 65 -11.01 1.41 8.49
C ARG A 65 -12.34 2.12 8.17
N SER A 66 -12.68 3.19 8.88
CA SER A 66 -13.90 3.96 8.64
C SER A 66 -13.78 4.92 7.45
N ARG A 67 -12.55 5.25 7.03
CA ARG A 67 -12.27 6.25 6.00
C ARG A 67 -11.14 5.82 5.08
N ILE A 68 -11.25 6.19 3.80
CA ILE A 68 -10.16 6.19 2.84
C ILE A 68 -9.82 7.64 2.50
N TYR A 69 -8.56 8.02 2.69
CA TYR A 69 -8.02 9.28 2.24
C TYR A 69 -7.49 9.11 0.81
N VAL A 70 -8.01 9.93 -0.09
CA VAL A 70 -7.67 9.92 -1.51
C VAL A 70 -6.91 11.20 -1.81
N THR A 71 -5.68 11.07 -2.30
CA THR A 71 -4.97 12.22 -2.85
C THR A 71 -5.09 12.25 -4.36
N THR A 72 -5.21 13.45 -4.92
CA THR A 72 -5.35 13.65 -6.37
C THR A 72 -4.26 14.54 -6.93
N ASN A 73 -3.84 14.22 -8.15
CA ASN A 73 -2.71 14.90 -8.78
C ASN A 73 -3.11 16.19 -9.50
N THR A 74 -4.33 16.27 -10.03
CA THR A 74 -4.78 17.41 -10.86
C THR A 74 -4.73 18.75 -10.11
N SER A 75 -5.22 18.78 -8.87
CA SER A 75 -5.27 20.00 -8.05
C SER A 75 -4.53 19.89 -6.71
N SER A 76 -3.74 18.83 -6.52
CA SER A 76 -3.13 18.48 -5.22
C SER A 76 -4.22 18.41 -4.15
N GLY A 77 -5.28 17.69 -4.48
CA GLY A 77 -6.47 17.58 -3.67
C GLY A 77 -6.37 16.44 -2.68
N ILE A 78 -7.18 16.57 -1.62
CA ILE A 78 -7.41 15.52 -0.64
C ILE A 78 -8.92 15.37 -0.51
N GLU A 79 -9.39 14.14 -0.71
CA GLU A 79 -10.77 13.74 -0.51
C GLU A 79 -10.84 12.62 0.52
N VAL A 80 -11.91 12.58 1.29
CA VAL A 80 -12.13 11.59 2.34
C VAL A 80 -13.38 10.83 1.98
N PHE A 81 -13.22 9.55 1.67
CA PHE A 81 -14.27 8.60 1.39
C PHE A 81 -14.65 7.87 2.68
N ASP A 82 -15.93 7.86 3.03
CA ASP A 82 -16.48 7.11 4.15
C ASP A 82 -16.83 5.68 3.70
N THR A 83 -16.27 4.68 4.38
CA THR A 83 -16.33 3.28 3.93
C THR A 83 -17.71 2.65 4.13
N ALA A 84 -18.43 3.08 5.17
CA ALA A 84 -19.77 2.57 5.47
C ALA A 84 -20.84 3.10 4.51
N SER A 85 -20.87 4.42 4.30
CA SER A 85 -21.84 5.06 3.40
C SER A 85 -21.43 5.04 1.94
N ARG A 86 -20.17 4.69 1.65
CA ARG A 86 -19.55 4.65 0.32
C ARG A 86 -19.63 6.00 -0.41
N LYS A 87 -19.34 7.09 0.32
CA LYS A 87 -19.48 8.46 -0.17
C LYS A 87 -18.31 9.34 0.25
N ILE A 88 -18.03 10.36 -0.55
CA ILE A 88 -17.08 11.42 -0.18
C ILE A 88 -17.70 12.34 0.88
N ILE A 89 -17.07 12.42 2.05
CA ILE A 89 -17.50 13.22 3.20
C ILE A 89 -16.68 14.50 3.40
N ASN A 90 -15.49 14.59 2.79
CA ASN A 90 -14.68 15.79 2.77
C ASN A 90 -13.90 15.88 1.46
N LYS A 91 -13.71 17.09 0.95
CA LYS A 91 -12.94 17.37 -0.27
C LYS A 91 -12.41 18.80 -0.27
N PHE A 92 -11.18 18.98 -0.74
CA PHE A 92 -10.57 20.28 -0.98
C PHE A 92 -9.30 20.18 -1.82
N SER A 93 -8.93 21.28 -2.47
CA SER A 93 -7.66 21.44 -3.16
C SER A 93 -6.73 22.33 -2.35
N LEU A 94 -5.45 21.95 -2.24
CA LEU A 94 -4.44 22.81 -1.61
C LEU A 94 -3.93 23.91 -2.57
N ASN A 95 -4.08 23.70 -3.87
CA ASN A 95 -3.62 24.66 -4.88
C ASN A 95 -4.51 25.90 -4.92
N THR A 96 -3.87 27.04 -5.12
CA THR A 96 -4.46 28.36 -5.37
C THR A 96 -3.91 28.93 -6.68
N PRO A 97 -4.40 30.08 -7.18
CA PRO A 97 -3.85 30.69 -8.39
C PRO A 97 -2.36 31.04 -8.33
N SER A 98 -1.83 31.33 -7.13
CA SER A 98 -0.45 31.77 -6.91
C SER A 98 0.43 30.76 -6.16
N VAL A 99 -0.14 29.75 -5.52
CA VAL A 99 0.60 28.73 -4.77
C VAL A 99 0.11 27.36 -5.17
N ARG A 100 1.04 26.48 -5.57
CA ARG A 100 0.78 25.07 -5.86
C ARG A 100 1.62 24.18 -4.97
N TYR A 101 1.17 22.95 -4.80
CA TYR A 101 1.87 21.91 -4.08
C TYR A 101 2.10 20.72 -5.02
N ARG A 102 3.08 19.88 -4.70
CA ARG A 102 3.25 18.59 -5.36
C ARG A 102 3.68 17.56 -4.33
N PHE A 103 2.78 16.64 -4.04
CA PHE A 103 3.00 15.43 -3.26
C PHE A 103 2.27 14.29 -3.98
N ASN A 104 2.54 13.05 -3.59
CA ASN A 104 1.86 11.89 -4.15
C ASN A 104 0.79 11.36 -3.19
N GLY A 105 1.22 10.87 -2.03
CA GLY A 105 0.35 10.39 -0.96
C GLY A 105 0.68 11.04 0.38
N GLY A 106 0.08 10.48 1.42
CA GLY A 106 0.32 10.87 2.79
C GLY A 106 -0.29 9.88 3.78
N VAL A 107 -0.09 10.16 5.07
CA VAL A 107 -0.60 9.33 6.16
C VAL A 107 -1.45 10.19 7.10
N PRO A 108 -2.70 9.79 7.41
CA PRO A 108 -3.52 10.47 8.40
C PRO A 108 -2.97 10.22 9.81
N ASP A 109 -3.19 11.16 10.71
CA ASP A 109 -2.95 10.93 12.14
C ASP A 109 -4.02 10.00 12.74
N PRO A 110 -3.77 9.38 13.92
CA PRO A 110 -4.74 8.47 14.54
C PRO A 110 -6.08 9.12 14.86
N THR A 111 -6.13 10.45 15.03
CA THR A 111 -7.39 11.19 15.25
C THR A 111 -8.15 11.50 13.96
N GLY A 112 -7.51 11.36 12.79
CA GLY A 112 -8.08 11.68 11.49
C GLY A 112 -8.27 13.18 11.22
N ARG A 113 -7.57 14.04 11.98
CA ARG A 113 -7.60 15.49 11.81
C ARG A 113 -6.46 16.00 10.93
N TYR A 114 -5.28 15.45 11.11
CA TYR A 114 -4.06 15.84 10.42
C TYR A 114 -3.67 14.81 9.38
N PHE A 115 -3.05 15.27 8.29
CA PHE A 115 -2.54 14.43 7.23
C PHE A 115 -1.12 14.86 6.89
N TYR A 116 -0.18 13.94 7.07
CA TYR A 116 1.24 14.18 6.86
C TYR A 116 1.61 13.84 5.42
N VAL A 117 2.26 14.77 4.73
CA VAL A 117 2.71 14.59 3.35
C VAL A 117 4.18 14.98 3.22
N LEU A 118 4.85 14.34 2.26
CA LEU A 118 6.16 14.73 1.76
C LEU A 118 5.99 15.32 0.36
N GLY A 119 6.38 16.57 0.17
CA GLY A 119 6.16 17.24 -1.12
C GLY A 119 6.93 18.53 -1.29
N MET A 120 6.58 19.26 -2.34
CA MET A 120 7.18 20.56 -2.66
C MET A 120 6.09 21.62 -2.75
N ARG A 121 6.44 22.84 -2.33
CA ARG A 121 5.66 24.05 -2.57
C ARG A 121 6.20 24.76 -3.82
N MET A 122 5.31 25.32 -4.62
CA MET A 122 5.63 26.07 -5.82
C MET A 122 4.89 27.40 -5.77
N ASP A 123 5.62 28.50 -5.66
CA ASP A 123 5.05 29.84 -5.73
C ASP A 123 5.12 30.36 -7.17
N LYS A 124 4.01 30.88 -7.68
CA LYS A 124 3.94 31.54 -8.98
C LYS A 124 4.38 32.99 -8.85
N GLU A 125 5.51 33.33 -9.45
CA GLU A 125 5.97 34.70 -9.63
C GLU A 125 5.47 35.25 -10.98
N ILE A 126 5.87 36.48 -11.33
CA ILE A 126 5.40 37.15 -12.56
C ILE A 126 5.80 36.37 -13.82
N ASP A 127 7.03 35.86 -13.86
CA ASP A 127 7.67 35.25 -15.04
C ASP A 127 8.19 33.82 -14.80
N ARG A 128 8.09 33.29 -13.58
CA ARG A 128 8.61 31.96 -13.22
C ARG A 128 7.85 31.32 -12.06
N TRP A 129 8.10 30.03 -11.88
CA TRP A 129 7.74 29.32 -10.65
C TRP A 129 8.97 29.20 -9.77
N ARG A 130 8.82 29.50 -8.49
CA ARG A 130 9.83 29.22 -7.47
C ARG A 130 9.44 27.94 -6.73
N VAL A 131 10.25 26.89 -6.89
CA VAL A 131 10.02 25.59 -6.27
C VAL A 131 10.84 25.50 -4.98
N SER A 132 10.20 25.09 -3.88
CA SER A 132 10.88 24.86 -2.60
C SER A 132 11.74 23.61 -2.64
N LYS A 133 12.59 23.44 -1.63
CA LYS A 133 13.11 22.12 -1.26
C LYS A 133 11.94 21.15 -0.95
N PRO A 134 12.15 19.82 -0.98
CA PRO A 134 11.21 18.89 -0.38
C PRO A 134 10.92 19.30 1.07
N GLN A 135 9.66 19.18 1.51
CA GLN A 135 9.21 19.55 2.84
C GLN A 135 8.34 18.44 3.42
N TYR A 136 8.50 18.19 4.72
CA TYR A 136 7.47 17.53 5.52
C TYR A 136 6.38 18.56 5.81
N MET A 137 5.14 18.26 5.42
CA MET A 137 4.00 19.16 5.61
C MET A 137 2.90 18.47 6.41
N VAL A 138 2.24 19.25 7.26
CA VAL A 138 1.05 18.83 8.01
C VAL A 138 -0.14 19.58 7.46
N VAL A 139 -1.08 18.84 6.89
CA VAL A 139 -2.36 19.34 6.43
C VAL A 139 -3.38 19.18 7.54
N ASP A 140 -4.08 20.24 7.93
CA ASP A 140 -5.26 20.15 8.78
C ASP A 140 -6.48 19.92 7.89
N LEU A 141 -7.10 18.74 7.99
CA LEU A 141 -8.23 18.32 7.16
C LEU A 141 -9.54 19.05 7.50
N GLN A 142 -9.65 19.58 8.71
CA GLN A 142 -10.78 20.38 9.15
C GLN A 142 -10.65 21.81 8.61
N GLN A 143 -9.46 22.40 8.70
CA GLN A 143 -9.16 23.75 8.20
C GLN A 143 -8.84 23.79 6.69
N LYS A 144 -8.62 22.62 6.07
CA LYS A 144 -8.37 22.44 4.64
C LYS A 144 -7.13 23.21 4.14
N LYS A 145 -6.06 23.21 4.94
CA LYS A 145 -4.81 23.93 4.62
C LYS A 145 -3.60 23.28 5.27
N ILE A 146 -2.42 23.58 4.75
CA ILE A 146 -1.15 23.26 5.39
C ILE A 146 -0.95 24.19 6.58
N VAL A 147 -0.78 23.60 7.77
CA VAL A 147 -0.58 24.33 9.04
C VAL A 147 0.88 24.34 9.49
N ARG A 148 1.69 23.39 9.01
CA ARG A 148 3.13 23.30 9.28
C ARG A 148 3.84 22.77 8.04
N ALA A 149 5.01 23.32 7.75
CA ALA A 149 5.92 22.83 6.72
C ALA A 149 7.36 23.05 7.18
N VAL A 150 8.19 22.02 7.07
CA VAL A 150 9.61 22.07 7.43
C VAL A 150 10.41 21.46 6.29
N ASP A 151 11.45 22.16 5.84
CA ASP A 151 12.34 21.68 4.80
C ASP A 151 13.01 20.38 5.25
N VAL A 152 13.06 19.40 4.34
CA VAL A 152 13.81 18.17 4.53
C VAL A 152 15.30 18.51 4.61
N ALA A 153 16.03 17.84 5.50
CA ALA A 153 17.46 18.06 5.67
C ALA A 153 18.24 17.71 4.38
N PRO A 154 19.35 18.39 4.03
CA PRO A 154 20.08 18.17 2.78
C PRO A 154 20.47 16.72 2.51
N GLU A 155 20.86 15.97 3.54
CA GLU A 155 21.18 14.55 3.45
C GLU A 155 19.97 13.68 3.06
N ASP A 156 18.76 14.17 3.34
CA ASP A 156 17.49 13.50 3.06
C ASP A 156 16.78 14.05 1.82
N GLU A 157 17.29 15.10 1.16
CA GLU A 157 16.63 15.75 0.01
C GLU A 157 16.50 14.82 -1.21
N ARG A 158 17.30 13.75 -1.28
CA ARG A 158 17.12 12.66 -2.26
C ARG A 158 15.77 11.95 -2.10
N ALA A 159 15.05 12.17 -0.99
CA ALA A 159 13.75 11.59 -0.74
C ALA A 159 12.77 11.91 -1.88
N SER A 160 12.36 10.85 -2.56
CA SER A 160 11.31 10.90 -3.57
C SER A 160 9.98 11.28 -2.91
N ARG A 161 9.18 12.13 -3.58
CA ARG A 161 7.77 12.37 -3.20
C ARG A 161 6.87 11.12 -3.25
N TYR A 162 7.41 10.01 -3.77
CA TYR A 162 6.79 8.70 -3.83
C TYR A 162 7.17 7.81 -2.63
N ALA A 163 7.92 8.33 -1.64
CA ALA A 163 8.26 7.58 -0.44
C ALA A 163 7.00 7.19 0.34
N GLN A 164 7.00 5.97 0.86
CA GLN A 164 5.92 5.51 1.73
C GLN A 164 6.08 6.13 3.11
N LEU A 165 4.97 6.68 3.60
CA LEU A 165 4.87 7.29 4.92
C LEU A 165 4.05 6.38 5.83
N VAL A 166 4.54 6.10 7.03
CA VAL A 166 3.81 5.39 8.08
C VAL A 166 3.96 6.17 9.37
N LEU A 167 2.86 6.36 10.08
CA LEU A 167 2.85 7.06 11.36
C LEU A 167 2.75 6.04 12.49
N SER A 168 3.52 6.24 13.56
CA SER A 168 3.39 5.44 14.78
C SER A 168 1.98 5.58 15.36
N GLU A 169 1.52 4.55 16.07
CA GLU A 169 0.19 4.55 16.70
C GLU A 169 0.02 5.72 17.70
N ASP A 170 1.11 6.12 18.38
CA ASP A 170 1.12 7.27 19.28
C ASP A 170 1.24 8.64 18.57
N GLY A 171 1.38 8.64 17.23
CA GLY A 171 1.47 9.82 16.40
C GLY A 171 2.78 10.60 16.49
N LYS A 172 3.78 10.14 17.24
CA LYS A 172 5.03 10.88 17.51
C LYS A 172 6.12 10.65 16.48
N SER A 173 6.11 9.51 15.79
CA SER A 173 7.15 9.12 14.84
C SER A 173 6.55 8.91 13.45
N LEU A 174 7.04 9.65 12.46
CA LEU A 174 6.75 9.45 11.05
C LEU A 174 7.90 8.67 10.42
N TYR A 175 7.63 7.45 9.99
CA TYR A 175 8.54 6.58 9.26
C TYR A 175 8.44 6.84 7.77
N ILE A 176 9.59 7.02 7.13
CA ILE A 176 9.70 7.25 5.69
C ILE A 176 10.56 6.12 5.15
N PHE A 177 9.95 5.29 4.33
CA PHE A 177 10.66 4.16 3.73
C PHE A 177 11.14 4.50 2.33
N ARG A 178 12.46 4.46 2.12
CA ARG A 178 13.18 4.77 0.88
C ARG A 178 14.31 3.76 0.61
N ASP A 179 15.45 4.21 0.08
CA ASP A 179 16.74 3.53 0.02
C ASP A 179 17.33 3.23 1.42
N GLU A 180 16.78 3.88 2.43
CA GLU A 180 16.95 3.64 3.85
C GLU A 180 15.63 3.90 4.57
N VAL A 181 15.53 3.59 5.86
CA VAL A 181 14.36 3.97 6.67
C VAL A 181 14.71 5.19 7.50
N VAL A 182 13.99 6.30 7.29
CA VAL A 182 14.15 7.53 8.08
C VAL A 182 13.02 7.67 9.08
N VAL A 183 13.36 7.93 10.34
CA VAL A 183 12.40 8.23 11.41
C VAL A 183 12.40 9.72 11.66
N VAL A 184 11.23 10.36 11.52
CA VAL A 184 11.01 11.78 11.73
C VAL A 184 10.16 12.00 12.97
N ASP A 185 10.60 12.89 13.87
CA ASP A 185 9.78 13.34 14.98
C ASP A 185 8.67 14.28 14.47
N THR A 186 7.41 14.03 14.83
CA THR A 186 6.27 14.81 14.32
C THR A 186 6.06 16.14 15.04
N ALA A 187 6.62 16.32 16.24
CA ALA A 187 6.56 17.58 16.96
C ALA A 187 7.47 18.63 16.32
N GLU A 188 8.62 18.23 15.79
CA GLU A 188 9.57 19.13 15.11
C GLU A 188 9.59 18.98 13.58
N LEU A 189 9.11 17.87 13.03
CA LEU A 189 9.25 17.46 11.63
C LEU A 189 10.72 17.36 11.20
N LYS A 190 11.55 16.72 12.02
CA LYS A 190 12.98 16.48 11.74
C LYS A 190 13.34 15.01 11.90
N ALA A 191 14.27 14.55 11.05
CA ALA A 191 14.83 13.21 11.15
C ALA A 191 15.60 13.04 12.47
N VAL A 192 15.31 11.95 13.19
CA VAL A 192 15.93 11.58 14.47
C VAL A 192 16.67 10.25 14.43
N LYS A 193 16.39 9.38 13.43
CA LYS A 193 17.06 8.08 13.25
C LYS A 193 17.04 7.66 11.77
N ARG A 194 18.04 6.88 11.36
CA ARG A 194 18.22 6.32 10.01
C ARG A 194 18.65 4.85 10.10
N PHE A 195 18.27 4.04 9.12
CA PHE A 195 18.60 2.61 9.03
C PHE A 195 19.02 2.24 7.61
N ASP A 196 20.23 1.68 7.45
CA ASP A 196 20.88 1.38 6.16
C ASP A 196 20.31 0.14 5.45
N LEU A 197 19.03 0.18 5.07
CA LEU A 197 18.32 -0.94 4.42
C LEU A 197 17.46 -0.42 3.29
N ALA A 198 17.77 -0.86 2.08
CA ALA A 198 17.09 -0.39 0.87
C ALA A 198 15.88 -1.25 0.57
N LYS A 199 14.76 -0.59 0.22
CA LYS A 199 13.67 -1.28 -0.45
C LYS A 199 14.08 -1.64 -1.88
N PRO A 200 13.63 -2.80 -2.43
CA PRO A 200 13.80 -3.10 -3.84
C PRO A 200 13.19 -1.98 -4.69
N GLU A 201 13.92 -1.53 -5.70
CA GLU A 201 13.40 -0.56 -6.68
C GLU A 201 12.61 -1.31 -7.78
N PHE A 202 11.56 -0.70 -8.32
CA PHE A 202 10.91 -1.18 -9.54
C PHE A 202 10.55 -0.03 -10.50
N PRO A 203 11.39 0.26 -11.52
CA PRO A 203 11.13 1.25 -12.55
C PRO A 203 9.98 0.80 -13.46
N GLY A 204 8.91 1.60 -13.50
CA GLY A 204 7.75 1.32 -14.36
C GLY A 204 6.52 0.81 -13.61
N MET A 205 6.64 0.47 -12.32
CA MET A 205 5.49 0.59 -11.44
C MET A 205 5.19 2.07 -11.25
N LEU A 206 3.94 2.43 -11.49
CA LEU A 206 3.43 3.76 -11.26
C LEU A 206 2.94 3.79 -9.79
N ASP A 207 3.85 3.79 -8.81
CA ASP A 207 3.58 3.59 -7.37
C ASP A 207 3.35 2.12 -6.98
N VAL A 208 4.36 1.51 -6.34
CA VAL A 208 4.13 0.33 -5.50
C VAL A 208 3.26 0.79 -4.33
N SER A 209 1.95 0.69 -4.50
CA SER A 209 1.05 0.67 -3.35
C SER A 209 1.37 -0.63 -2.62
N PHE A 210 2.07 -0.54 -1.49
CA PHE A 210 1.79 -1.47 -0.39
C PHE A 210 0.27 -1.42 -0.20
N GLY A 211 -0.44 -2.56 -0.16
CA GLY A 211 -1.85 -2.58 0.25
C GLY A 211 -2.02 -1.66 1.45
N GLY A 212 -2.75 -0.55 1.24
CA GLY A 212 -2.41 0.77 1.80
C GLY A 212 -1.96 0.75 3.25
N ALA A 213 -0.64 0.73 3.49
CA ALA A 213 0.07 0.84 4.78
C ALA A 213 -0.44 -0.01 5.98
N LEU A 214 -1.58 -0.70 5.87
CA LEU A 214 -2.34 -1.33 6.95
C LEU A 214 -2.79 -2.75 6.58
N GLU A 215 -2.73 -3.16 5.31
CA GLU A 215 -2.94 -4.57 4.96
C GLU A 215 -1.69 -5.42 5.16
N SER A 216 -0.51 -4.80 5.21
CA SER A 216 0.74 -5.46 5.63
C SER A 216 1.01 -5.34 7.14
N LEU A 217 0.43 -4.36 7.84
CA LEU A 217 0.46 -4.28 9.31
C LEU A 217 -0.61 -5.19 9.92
N ARG A 218 -0.46 -6.51 9.74
CA ARG A 218 -1.32 -7.51 10.40
C ARG A 218 -1.03 -7.61 11.90
N LYS A 219 0.16 -7.13 12.29
CA LYS A 219 0.46 -6.70 13.65
C LYS A 219 0.73 -5.19 13.65
N PRO A 220 0.08 -4.40 14.51
CA PRO A 220 0.24 -2.93 14.55
C PRO A 220 1.67 -2.46 14.83
N ASP A 221 2.47 -3.31 15.46
CA ASP A 221 3.81 -3.05 15.97
C ASP A 221 4.93 -3.66 15.11
N GLU A 222 4.61 -4.45 14.08
CA GLU A 222 5.61 -5.12 13.24
C GLU A 222 5.34 -4.87 11.75
N TYR A 223 6.35 -4.37 11.05
CA TYR A 223 6.34 -4.14 9.62
C TYR A 223 7.23 -5.18 8.92
N VAL A 224 6.63 -6.03 8.08
CA VAL A 224 7.34 -7.05 7.30
C VAL A 224 7.34 -6.66 5.82
N SER A 225 8.50 -6.70 5.18
CA SER A 225 8.64 -6.38 3.75
C SER A 225 9.87 -7.05 3.16
N LEU A 226 9.98 -7.01 1.84
CA LEU A 226 11.21 -7.37 1.13
C LEU A 226 12.17 -6.17 1.14
N PHE A 227 13.45 -6.46 1.33
CA PHE A 227 14.56 -5.51 1.31
C PHE A 227 15.71 -6.07 0.48
N ILE A 228 16.52 -5.16 -0.08
CA ILE A 228 17.79 -5.49 -0.70
C ILE A 228 18.90 -5.03 0.24
N SER A 229 19.82 -5.93 0.52
CA SER A 229 21.11 -5.62 1.14
C SER A 229 22.19 -5.70 0.08
N GLU A 230 23.13 -4.76 0.08
CA GLU A 230 24.29 -4.76 -0.80
C GLU A 230 25.56 -4.92 0.03
N ASP A 231 26.45 -5.84 -0.38
CA ASP A 231 27.77 -5.96 0.24
C ASP A 231 28.63 -4.74 -0.13
N PRO A 232 29.19 -4.01 0.85
CA PRO A 232 29.90 -2.75 0.60
C PRO A 232 31.25 -2.91 -0.10
N TYR A 233 31.80 -4.11 -0.19
CA TYR A 233 33.12 -4.37 -0.78
C TYR A 233 33.02 -4.97 -2.19
N ILE A 234 32.08 -5.88 -2.40
CA ILE A 234 31.93 -6.58 -3.70
C ILE A 234 30.67 -6.18 -4.46
N HIS A 235 29.83 -5.30 -3.90
CA HIS A 235 28.62 -4.76 -4.53
C HIS A 235 27.60 -5.83 -4.97
N ASN A 236 27.62 -6.99 -4.31
CA ASN A 236 26.64 -8.05 -4.54
C ASN A 236 25.35 -7.72 -3.81
N LYS A 237 24.24 -7.75 -4.53
CA LYS A 237 22.90 -7.48 -4.01
C LYS A 237 22.17 -8.79 -3.68
N VAL A 238 21.66 -8.87 -2.47
CA VAL A 238 20.87 -10.00 -1.96
C VAL A 238 19.52 -9.46 -1.51
N PHE A 239 18.44 -10.06 -2.00
CA PHE A 239 17.11 -9.76 -1.49
C PHE A 239 16.76 -10.71 -0.35
N GLY A 240 15.92 -10.22 0.55
CA GLY A 240 15.45 -11.00 1.69
C GLY A 240 14.23 -10.40 2.35
N ILE A 241 13.68 -11.15 3.30
CA ILE A 241 12.56 -10.71 4.11
C ILE A 241 13.13 -9.97 5.31
N ALA A 242 12.58 -8.80 5.58
CA ALA A 242 12.96 -8.03 6.74
C ALA A 242 11.76 -7.59 7.56
N ARG A 243 11.98 -7.54 8.88
CA ARG A 243 10.98 -7.23 9.88
C ARG A 243 11.46 -6.04 10.69
N PHE A 244 10.60 -5.06 10.86
CA PHE A 244 10.85 -3.84 11.60
C PHE A 244 9.82 -3.68 12.70
N ASP A 245 10.27 -3.65 13.95
CA ASP A 245 9.41 -3.39 15.09
C ASP A 245 9.24 -1.87 15.25
N LEU A 246 8.01 -1.39 15.11
CA LEU A 246 7.65 0.03 15.17
C LEU A 246 7.73 0.61 16.60
N THR A 247 7.77 -0.23 17.63
CA THR A 247 7.85 0.13 19.05
C THR A 247 9.30 0.18 19.53
N SER A 248 10.03 -0.93 19.39
CA SER A 248 11.44 -1.04 19.80
C SER A 248 12.38 -0.39 18.79
N ARG A 249 11.92 -0.16 17.54
CA ARG A 249 12.71 0.36 16.43
C ARG A 249 13.90 -0.56 16.10
N GLU A 250 13.71 -1.86 16.30
CA GLU A 250 14.63 -2.93 15.96
C GLU A 250 14.32 -3.51 14.58
N PHE A 251 15.36 -4.06 13.94
CA PHE A 251 15.29 -4.57 12.59
C PHE A 251 15.96 -5.94 12.49
N THR A 252 15.34 -6.86 11.74
CA THR A 252 15.90 -8.17 11.41
C THR A 252 15.79 -8.44 9.91
N PHE A 253 16.80 -9.09 9.33
CA PHE A 253 16.84 -9.45 7.91
C PHE A 253 17.24 -10.90 7.70
N ALA A 254 16.43 -11.61 6.92
CA ALA A 254 16.66 -12.98 6.51
C ALA A 254 16.92 -13.00 4.99
N PRO A 255 18.16 -13.24 4.55
CA PRO A 255 18.48 -13.29 3.12
C PRO A 255 17.83 -14.50 2.46
N VAL A 256 17.26 -14.31 1.26
CA VAL A 256 16.62 -15.37 0.49
C VAL A 256 17.48 -15.76 -0.73
N GLY A 257 17.94 -14.77 -1.51
CA GLY A 257 18.67 -15.06 -2.74
C GLY A 257 19.25 -13.82 -3.43
N PRO A 258 19.92 -14.00 -4.58
CA PRO A 258 20.45 -12.89 -5.36
C PRO A 258 19.31 -11.97 -5.79
N ALA A 259 19.48 -10.66 -5.62
CA ALA A 259 18.45 -9.68 -5.95
C ALA A 259 18.11 -9.77 -7.46
N PRO A 260 16.83 -9.98 -7.83
CA PRO A 260 16.42 -9.84 -9.22
C PRO A 260 16.55 -8.38 -9.65
N GLU A 261 16.40 -8.11 -10.94
CA GLU A 261 16.48 -6.73 -11.44
C GLU A 261 15.48 -5.84 -10.71
N ASN A 262 14.25 -6.34 -10.47
CA ASN A 262 13.24 -5.63 -9.70
C ASN A 262 12.25 -6.57 -8.99
N MET A 263 11.55 -6.05 -7.98
CA MET A 263 10.50 -6.77 -7.25
C MET A 263 9.32 -5.86 -6.87
N ALA A 264 8.12 -6.43 -6.88
CA ALA A 264 6.93 -5.82 -6.28
C ALA A 264 7.00 -5.84 -4.74
N GLY A 265 6.05 -5.15 -4.09
CA GLY A 265 5.85 -5.26 -2.65
C GLY A 265 5.55 -6.69 -2.19
N LEU A 266 5.65 -6.91 -0.87
CA LEU A 266 5.29 -8.17 -0.24
C LEU A 266 3.81 -8.12 0.19
N GLU A 267 3.00 -9.02 -0.34
CA GLU A 267 1.63 -9.27 0.11
C GLU A 267 1.63 -10.44 1.09
N VAL A 268 0.98 -10.31 2.24
CA VAL A 268 1.07 -11.30 3.35
C VAL A 268 -0.30 -11.90 3.63
N THR A 269 -0.47 -13.20 3.85
CA THR A 269 -1.77 -13.84 4.12
C THR A 269 -2.41 -13.50 5.48
N PRO A 270 -3.73 -13.73 5.70
CA PRO A 270 -4.46 -13.37 6.94
C PRO A 270 -3.86 -13.90 8.21
N ASP A 271 -3.32 -15.10 8.14
CA ASP A 271 -2.67 -15.72 9.27
C ASP A 271 -1.20 -15.31 9.43
N GLY A 272 -0.67 -14.46 8.54
CA GLY A 272 0.70 -13.95 8.57
C GLY A 272 1.76 -14.99 8.25
N LYS A 273 1.38 -16.16 7.73
CA LYS A 273 2.30 -17.28 7.51
C LYS A 273 2.89 -17.30 6.11
N ASP A 274 2.16 -16.83 5.12
CA ASP A 274 2.58 -16.87 3.73
C ASP A 274 2.75 -15.46 3.18
N GLY A 275 3.77 -15.27 2.34
CA GLY A 275 4.08 -14.02 1.68
C GLY A 275 4.21 -14.22 0.19
N TYR A 276 3.76 -13.26 -0.61
CA TYR A 276 3.82 -13.30 -2.05
C TYR A 276 4.44 -12.03 -2.60
N THR A 277 5.14 -12.14 -3.72
CA THR A 277 5.65 -11.00 -4.48
C THR A 277 5.75 -11.35 -5.96
N VAL A 278 6.05 -10.36 -6.77
CA VAL A 278 6.37 -10.52 -8.19
C VAL A 278 7.81 -10.10 -8.41
N ALA A 279 8.65 -11.02 -8.85
CA ALA A 279 9.99 -10.71 -9.34
C ALA A 279 9.96 -10.47 -10.84
N VAL A 280 10.70 -9.45 -11.30
CA VAL A 280 10.92 -9.19 -12.72
C VAL A 280 12.35 -9.54 -13.08
N ILE A 281 12.48 -10.36 -14.12
CA ILE A 281 13.75 -10.90 -14.59
C ILE A 281 13.97 -10.46 -16.03
N GLY A 282 15.10 -9.80 -16.26
CA GLY A 282 15.48 -9.27 -17.58
C GLY A 282 14.72 -7.99 -17.94
N ASP A 283 15.21 -7.33 -19.00
CA ASP A 283 14.70 -6.05 -19.45
C ASP A 283 14.05 -6.15 -20.84
N LEU A 284 13.20 -5.15 -21.15
CA LEU A 284 12.55 -4.93 -22.43
C LEU A 284 11.85 -6.18 -22.98
N GLY A 285 12.22 -6.64 -24.19
CA GLY A 285 11.58 -7.77 -24.85
C GLY A 285 11.88 -9.14 -24.24
N SER A 286 12.84 -9.22 -23.31
CA SER A 286 13.17 -10.45 -22.57
C SER A 286 12.58 -10.49 -21.16
N GLN A 287 11.80 -9.45 -20.80
CA GLN A 287 11.22 -9.28 -19.48
C GLN A 287 10.27 -10.43 -19.16
N ARG A 288 10.54 -11.13 -18.06
CA ARG A 288 9.70 -12.19 -17.50
C ARG A 288 9.28 -11.81 -16.09
N CYS A 289 8.06 -12.19 -15.72
CA CYS A 289 7.53 -11.98 -14.39
C CYS A 289 7.34 -13.35 -13.72
N GLU A 290 7.77 -13.47 -12.48
CA GLU A 290 7.56 -14.65 -11.65
C GLU A 290 6.82 -14.27 -10.38
N PHE A 291 5.75 -14.97 -10.04
CA PHE A 291 5.26 -14.99 -8.66
C PHE A 291 6.24 -15.77 -7.80
N TRP A 292 6.54 -15.27 -6.61
CA TRP A 292 7.31 -15.94 -5.58
C TRP A 292 6.48 -16.06 -4.33
N HIS A 293 6.42 -17.26 -3.77
CA HIS A 293 5.76 -17.58 -2.50
C HIS A 293 6.81 -17.83 -1.42
N PHE A 294 6.59 -17.29 -0.23
CA PHE A 294 7.44 -17.42 0.94
C PHE A 294 6.65 -17.94 2.14
N ASP A 295 7.27 -18.81 2.92
CA ASP A 295 6.86 -19.11 4.29
C ASP A 295 7.52 -18.08 5.20
N LEU A 296 6.72 -17.19 5.80
CA LEU A 296 7.15 -16.12 6.69
C LEU A 296 7.42 -16.60 8.12
N THR A 297 7.02 -17.82 8.47
CA THR A 297 7.38 -18.42 9.78
C THR A 297 8.83 -18.87 9.79
N THR A 298 9.35 -19.28 8.63
CA THR A 298 10.75 -19.68 8.42
C THR A 298 11.56 -18.66 7.64
N ASN A 299 10.91 -17.65 7.04
CA ASN A 299 11.46 -16.66 6.11
C ASN A 299 12.15 -17.31 4.89
N MET A 300 11.56 -18.35 4.31
CA MET A 300 12.11 -19.10 3.18
C MET A 300 11.19 -19.04 1.96
N ALA A 301 11.78 -19.03 0.76
CA ALA A 301 11.03 -19.21 -0.49
C ALA A 301 10.54 -20.66 -0.61
N VAL A 302 9.28 -20.83 -0.99
CA VAL A 302 8.59 -22.13 -1.08
C VAL A 302 8.53 -22.57 -2.54
N ASP A 303 7.88 -21.78 -3.39
CA ASP A 303 7.78 -22.02 -4.82
C ASP A 303 7.66 -20.71 -5.63
N LYS A 304 7.60 -20.87 -6.95
CA LYS A 304 7.45 -19.77 -7.89
C LYS A 304 6.81 -20.22 -9.19
N SER A 305 6.19 -19.28 -9.90
CA SER A 305 5.52 -19.53 -11.19
C SER A 305 5.70 -18.35 -12.14
N GLU A 306 6.06 -18.62 -13.39
CA GLU A 306 6.18 -17.59 -14.43
C GLU A 306 4.82 -17.23 -15.03
N PHE A 307 4.60 -15.94 -15.33
CA PHE A 307 3.40 -15.48 -16.03
C PHE A 307 3.72 -14.37 -17.06
N PRO A 308 2.83 -14.13 -18.05
CA PRO A 308 3.02 -13.06 -19.03
C PRO A 308 3.20 -11.70 -18.37
N CYS A 309 4.38 -11.12 -18.54
CA CYS A 309 4.76 -9.90 -17.85
C CYS A 309 4.15 -8.66 -18.53
N ARG A 310 3.53 -7.78 -17.74
CA ARG A 310 3.09 -6.46 -18.22
C ARG A 310 4.25 -5.47 -18.10
N ARG A 311 4.33 -4.50 -19.02
CA ARG A 311 5.39 -3.48 -18.96
C ARG A 311 5.28 -2.61 -17.70
N ARG A 312 4.04 -2.39 -17.24
CA ARG A 312 3.67 -1.67 -16.03
C ARG A 312 2.46 -2.37 -15.41
N PHE A 313 2.52 -2.63 -14.11
CA PHE A 313 1.44 -3.25 -13.34
C PHE A 313 1.69 -3.03 -11.85
N TYR A 314 0.66 -3.19 -11.04
CA TYR A 314 0.73 -3.34 -9.60
C TYR A 314 0.40 -4.77 -9.23
N PHE A 315 0.82 -5.10 -8.02
CA PHE A 315 0.53 -6.38 -7.39
C PHE A 315 -0.36 -6.14 -6.17
N GLY A 316 -1.29 -7.06 -5.92
CA GLY A 316 -2.14 -7.06 -4.74
C GLY A 316 -2.63 -8.47 -4.45
N MET A 317 -3.31 -8.65 -3.33
CA MET A 317 -3.83 -9.94 -2.89
C MET A 317 -5.19 -9.75 -2.23
N SER A 318 -6.09 -10.73 -2.38
CA SER A 318 -7.40 -10.69 -1.73
C SER A 318 -7.28 -10.70 -0.20
N PRO A 319 -8.30 -10.17 0.52
CA PRO A 319 -8.27 -10.11 1.99
C PRO A 319 -8.23 -11.48 2.66
N ASP A 320 -8.71 -12.52 1.98
CA ASP A 320 -8.66 -13.91 2.45
C ASP A 320 -7.35 -14.62 2.06
N GLY A 321 -6.49 -13.99 1.26
CA GLY A 321 -5.23 -14.55 0.78
C GLY A 321 -5.38 -15.62 -0.31
N ALA A 322 -6.58 -15.83 -0.86
CA ALA A 322 -6.84 -16.87 -1.85
C ALA A 322 -6.49 -16.45 -3.29
N LYS A 323 -6.48 -15.15 -3.59
CA LYS A 323 -6.26 -14.61 -4.94
C LYS A 323 -5.13 -13.60 -4.97
N LEU A 324 -4.40 -13.60 -6.08
CA LEU A 324 -3.38 -12.63 -6.42
C LEU A 324 -3.83 -11.79 -7.61
N TYR A 325 -3.53 -10.49 -7.57
CA TYR A 325 -3.99 -9.51 -8.55
C TYR A 325 -2.83 -8.85 -9.26
N ILE A 326 -2.88 -8.85 -10.59
CA ILE A 326 -2.05 -8.03 -11.45
C ILE A 326 -2.96 -6.99 -12.11
N TYR A 327 -2.78 -5.73 -11.75
CA TYR A 327 -3.67 -4.63 -12.17
C TYR A 327 -2.89 -3.37 -12.56
N GLY A 328 -3.57 -2.34 -13.06
CA GLY A 328 -2.96 -1.05 -13.36
C GLY A 328 -2.31 -0.95 -14.74
N ALA A 329 -2.17 0.29 -15.21
CA ALA A 329 -1.78 0.63 -16.60
C ALA A 329 -2.66 -0.06 -17.67
N GLY A 330 -3.95 -0.17 -17.37
CA GLY A 330 -4.96 -0.81 -18.20
C GLY A 330 -6.31 -0.79 -17.49
N PHE A 331 -7.29 -1.38 -18.15
CA PHE A 331 -8.69 -1.41 -17.75
C PHE A 331 -9.08 -2.80 -17.22
N ASP A 332 -8.16 -3.53 -16.58
CA ASP A 332 -8.43 -4.89 -16.14
C ASP A 332 -7.63 -5.29 -14.90
N ILE A 333 -8.09 -6.35 -14.24
CA ILE A 333 -7.42 -7.07 -13.15
C ILE A 333 -7.24 -8.52 -13.60
N ALA A 334 -6.00 -8.97 -13.81
CA ALA A 334 -5.71 -10.38 -14.00
C ALA A 334 -5.65 -11.08 -12.63
N VAL A 335 -6.49 -12.09 -12.46
CA VAL A 335 -6.66 -12.83 -11.20
C VAL A 335 -5.98 -14.19 -11.29
N TYR A 336 -5.19 -14.48 -10.27
CA TYR A 336 -4.48 -15.76 -10.11
C TYR A 336 -4.88 -16.40 -8.78
N ASP A 337 -4.86 -17.72 -8.73
CA ASP A 337 -5.05 -18.48 -7.48
C ASP A 337 -3.73 -18.49 -6.69
N ALA A 338 -3.75 -18.03 -5.45
CA ALA A 338 -2.54 -17.84 -4.64
C ALA A 338 -1.85 -19.17 -4.28
N LYS A 339 -2.60 -20.27 -4.23
CA LYS A 339 -2.08 -21.59 -3.86
C LYS A 339 -1.36 -22.29 -5.01
N THR A 340 -1.87 -22.12 -6.23
CA THR A 340 -1.36 -22.79 -7.43
C THR A 340 -0.52 -21.86 -8.32
N LEU A 341 -0.61 -20.55 -8.08
CA LEU A 341 0.01 -19.49 -8.88
C LEU A 341 -0.39 -19.55 -10.36
N GLN A 342 -1.59 -20.08 -10.65
CA GLN A 342 -2.14 -20.22 -12.00
C GLN A 342 -3.23 -19.18 -12.26
N PRO A 343 -3.39 -18.72 -13.52
CA PRO A 343 -4.43 -17.77 -13.88
C PRO A 343 -5.82 -18.37 -13.67
N VAL A 344 -6.73 -17.55 -13.16
CA VAL A 344 -8.14 -17.89 -12.93
C VAL A 344 -9.01 -17.20 -13.96
N GLN A 345 -8.97 -15.86 -13.98
CA GLN A 345 -9.82 -15.04 -14.84
C GLN A 345 -9.25 -13.61 -14.92
N ASP A 346 -9.50 -12.93 -16.04
CA ASP A 346 -9.32 -11.49 -16.14
C ASP A 346 -10.65 -10.77 -15.92
N TRP A 347 -10.67 -9.80 -15.01
CA TRP A 347 -11.81 -8.94 -14.74
C TRP A 347 -11.67 -7.62 -15.48
N GLU A 348 -12.67 -7.28 -16.29
CA GLU A 348 -12.71 -5.99 -16.97
C GLU A 348 -13.18 -4.90 -16.01
N LEU A 349 -12.41 -3.82 -15.99
CA LEU A 349 -12.76 -2.54 -15.38
C LEU A 349 -13.23 -1.63 -16.51
N THR A 350 -14.38 -0.97 -16.34
CA THR A 350 -14.90 -0.06 -17.38
C THR A 350 -13.98 1.14 -17.64
N ASN A 351 -13.10 1.48 -16.69
CA ASN A 351 -12.14 2.58 -16.79
C ASN A 351 -10.75 2.12 -16.33
N ASP A 352 -9.69 2.71 -16.92
CA ASP A 352 -8.31 2.41 -16.57
C ASP A 352 -8.05 2.59 -15.06
N ALA A 353 -7.46 1.57 -14.45
CA ALA A 353 -6.97 1.62 -13.08
C ALA A 353 -5.78 2.58 -12.99
N THR A 354 -5.90 3.53 -12.09
CA THR A 354 -4.87 4.54 -11.80
C THR A 354 -3.78 3.98 -10.88
N MET A 355 -2.79 4.83 -10.58
CA MET A 355 -1.72 4.59 -9.62
C MET A 355 -2.12 4.66 -8.16
N ALA A 356 -3.40 4.88 -7.86
CA ALA A 356 -3.83 5.10 -6.50
C ALA A 356 -3.69 3.88 -5.57
N GLY A 357 -3.44 2.70 -6.13
CA GLY A 357 -3.39 1.43 -5.41
C GLY A 357 -4.76 0.78 -5.27
N MET A 358 -4.77 -0.37 -4.60
CA MET A 358 -5.94 -1.20 -4.32
C MET A 358 -6.14 -1.27 -2.81
N LEU A 359 -7.38 -1.13 -2.37
CA LEU A 359 -7.82 -1.35 -0.98
C LEU A 359 -9.02 -2.28 -0.96
N PHE A 360 -9.30 -2.88 0.19
CA PHE A 360 -10.46 -3.74 0.35
C PHE A 360 -11.37 -3.27 1.47
N LEU A 361 -12.68 -3.39 1.24
CA LEU A 361 -13.74 -3.19 2.21
C LEU A 361 -14.45 -4.53 2.46
N PRO A 362 -14.97 -4.76 3.67
CA PRO A 362 -15.75 -5.96 3.99
C PRO A 362 -17.11 -6.05 3.27
#